data_AF-A0A5C1AN48-F1
#
_entry.id   AF-A0A5C1AN48-F1
#
_cell.length_a   1.000
_cell.length_b   1.000
_cell.length_c   1.000
_cell.angle_alpha   90.00
_cell.angle_beta   90.00
_cell.angle_gamma   90.00
#
_symmetry.space_group_name_H-M   'P 1'
#
loop_
_entity.id
_entity.type
_entity.pdbx_description
1 polymer ?
#
loop_
_entity_poly.entity_id
_entity_poly.type
_entity_poly.pdbx_seq_one_letter_code
_entity_poly.pdbx_strand_id
1 'polypeptide(L)'
;MPTLADSHDALAESVTALRRLADYTLPVELDRRILDLSQRKEDLTAEERAELLAWVQFSQQRSLEKFGATVALERLAVAFPDLANPT
;
A
#
# COMPACT_ATOMS: atom_id res chain seq x y z
N MET A 1 -21.81 10.46 22.24
CA MET A 1 -20.87 11.34 21.53
C MET A 1 -19.48 10.83 21.89
N PRO A 2 -18.61 10.51 20.91
CA PRO A 2 -17.22 10.15 21.22
C PRO A 2 -16.54 11.34 21.91
N THR A 3 -15.64 11.04 22.84
CA THR A 3 -14.83 12.07 23.52
C THR A 3 -13.68 12.54 22.62
N LEU A 4 -13.04 13.64 22.99
CA LEU A 4 -11.83 14.11 22.31
C LEU A 4 -10.69 13.08 22.40
N ALA A 5 -10.60 12.33 23.51
CA ALA A 5 -9.64 11.25 23.66
C ALA A 5 -9.94 10.09 22.69
N ASP A 6 -11.19 9.65 22.60
CA ASP A 6 -11.60 8.59 21.66
C ASP A 6 -11.31 9.00 20.20
N SER A 7 -11.48 10.28 19.88
CA SER A 7 -11.20 10.82 18.54
C SER A 7 -9.71 10.84 18.21
N HIS A 8 -8.87 11.15 19.21
CA HIS A 8 -7.42 11.16 19.08
C HIS A 8 -6.87 9.74 18.88
N ASP A 9 -7.33 8.78 19.68
CA ASP A 9 -6.90 7.38 19.58
C ASP A 9 -7.28 6.76 18.22
N ALA A 10 -8.51 7.04 17.74
CA ALA A 10 -8.94 6.62 16.41
C ALA A 10 -8.06 7.20 15.29
N LEU A 11 -7.59 8.44 15.42
CA LEU A 11 -6.66 9.06 14.47
C LEU A 11 -5.27 8.42 14.54
N ALA A 12 -4.77 8.11 15.74
CA ALA A 12 -3.48 7.44 15.92
C ALA A 12 -3.48 6.02 15.31
N GLU A 13 -4.56 5.27 15.49
CA GLU A 13 -4.76 3.97 14.85
C GLU A 13 -4.82 4.10 13.31
N SER A 14 -5.52 5.13 12.81
CA SER A 14 -5.59 5.43 11.39
C SER A 14 -4.22 5.75 10.79
N VAL A 15 -3.41 6.58 11.46
CA VAL A 15 -2.02 6.86 11.06
C VAL A 15 -1.21 5.57 10.99
N THR A 16 -1.35 4.68 11.97
CA THR A 16 -0.65 3.39 11.97
C THR A 16 -1.07 2.51 10.78
N ALA A 17 -2.36 2.45 10.46
CA ALA A 17 -2.85 1.70 9.31
C ALA A 17 -2.34 2.29 7.97
N LEU A 18 -2.36 3.62 7.84
CA LEU A 18 -1.84 4.32 6.66
C LEU A 18 -0.34 4.09 6.47
N ARG A 19 0.45 4.10 7.55
CA ARG A 19 1.88 3.76 7.50
C ARG A 19 2.12 2.36 6.97
N ARG A 20 1.39 1.36 7.48
CA ARG A 20 1.49 -0.02 6.97
C ARG A 20 1.20 -0.11 5.48
N LEU A 21 0.25 0.68 4.98
CA LEU A 21 -0.08 0.71 3.56
C LEU A 21 0.99 1.44 2.73
N ALA A 22 1.51 2.56 3.23
CA ALA A 22 2.58 3.32 2.60
C ALA A 22 3.91 2.54 2.54
N ASP A 23 4.22 1.79 3.59
CA ASP A 23 5.45 1.00 3.71
C ASP A 23 5.34 -0.39 3.07
N TYR A 24 4.18 -0.74 2.53
CA TYR A 24 4.01 -2.02 1.85
C TYR A 24 5.01 -2.17 0.72
N THR A 25 5.65 -3.34 0.69
CA THR A 25 6.53 -3.80 -0.37
C THR A 25 6.05 -5.15 -0.85
N LEU A 26 6.16 -5.39 -2.15
CA LEU A 26 5.82 -6.69 -2.71
C LEU A 26 6.85 -7.74 -2.21
N PRO A 27 6.40 -8.92 -1.74
CA PRO A 27 7.31 -10.02 -1.42
C PRO A 27 8.24 -10.34 -2.59
N VAL A 28 9.52 -10.61 -2.28
CA VAL A 28 10.58 -10.80 -3.28
C VAL A 28 10.32 -11.99 -4.20
N GLU A 29 9.65 -13.03 -3.71
CA GLU A 29 9.27 -14.21 -4.49
C GLU A 29 8.26 -13.85 -5.58
N LEU A 30 7.32 -12.96 -5.25
CA LEU A 30 6.30 -12.50 -6.19
C LEU A 30 6.91 -11.54 -7.23
N ASP A 31 7.81 -10.66 -6.80
CA ASP A 31 8.54 -9.78 -7.72
C ASP A 31 9.34 -10.58 -8.76
N ARG A 32 10.05 -11.62 -8.31
CA ARG A 32 10.77 -12.55 -9.20
C ARG A 32 9.83 -13.29 -10.14
N ARG A 33 8.67 -13.74 -9.67
CA ARG A 33 7.68 -14.43 -10.51
C ARG A 33 7.12 -13.52 -11.59
N ILE A 34 6.79 -12.27 -11.25
CA ILE A 34 6.31 -11.27 -12.21
C ILE A 34 7.38 -10.97 -13.25
N LEU A 35 8.65 -10.86 -12.82
CA LEU A 35 9.78 -10.64 -13.72
C LEU A 35 9.96 -11.81 -14.70
N ASP A 36 9.97 -13.06 -14.21
CA ASP A 36 10.04 -14.26 -15.04
C ASP A 36 8.93 -14.28 -16.09
N LEU A 37 7.67 -14.17 -15.66
CA LEU A 37 6.51 -14.12 -16.54
C LEU A 37 6.62 -12.97 -17.56
N SER A 38 7.19 -11.84 -17.14
CA SER A 38 7.36 -10.68 -18.01
C SER A 38 8.46 -10.83 -19.04
N GLN A 39 9.47 -11.66 -18.80
CA GLN A 39 10.57 -11.89 -19.73
C GLN A 39 10.20 -12.87 -20.84
N ARG A 40 9.32 -13.84 -20.56
CA ARG A 40 8.88 -14.86 -21.53
C ARG A 40 7.42 -14.70 -21.99
N LYS A 41 6.94 -13.45 -22.13
CA LYS A 41 5.54 -13.08 -22.45
C LYS A 41 4.98 -13.72 -23.72
N GLU A 42 5.85 -14.07 -24.67
CA GLU A 42 5.49 -14.67 -25.96
C GLU A 42 5.16 -16.16 -25.82
N ASP A 43 5.75 -16.83 -24.83
CA ASP A 43 5.64 -18.28 -24.61
C ASP A 43 4.69 -18.66 -23.46
N LEU A 44 4.02 -17.67 -22.85
CA LEU A 44 3.13 -17.91 -21.73
C LEU A 44 1.93 -18.77 -22.14
N THR A 45 1.62 -19.75 -21.30
CA THR A 45 0.32 -20.42 -21.36
C THR A 45 -0.81 -19.43 -21.05
N ALA A 46 -2.05 -19.80 -21.35
CA ALA A 46 -3.21 -18.96 -21.02
C ALA A 46 -3.30 -18.68 -19.50
N GLU A 47 -2.97 -19.66 -18.67
CA GLU A 47 -2.99 -19.53 -17.21
C GLU A 47 -1.90 -18.58 -16.72
N GLU A 48 -0.68 -18.72 -17.24
CA GLU A 48 0.44 -17.84 -16.87
C GLU A 48 0.22 -16.40 -17.33
N ARG A 49 -0.43 -16.22 -18.49
CA ARG A 49 -0.84 -14.89 -18.96
C ARG A 49 -1.89 -14.27 -18.03
N ALA A 50 -2.86 -15.06 -17.57
CA ALA A 50 -3.86 -14.60 -16.61
C ALA A 50 -3.21 -14.25 -15.27
N GLU A 51 -2.27 -15.06 -14.79
CA GLU A 51 -1.46 -14.80 -13.60
C GLU A 51 -0.72 -13.46 -13.73
N LEU A 52 0.00 -13.26 -14.83
CA LEU A 52 0.74 -12.02 -15.08
C LEU A 52 -0.17 -10.79 -15.08
N LEU A 53 -1.33 -10.86 -15.74
CA LEU A 53 -2.29 -9.76 -15.78
C LEU A 53 -2.86 -9.45 -14.40
N ALA A 54 -3.19 -10.47 -13.61
CA ALA A 54 -3.65 -10.31 -12.24
C ALA A 54 -2.59 -9.60 -11.38
N TRP A 55 -1.31 -9.96 -11.53
CA TRP A 55 -0.21 -9.29 -10.83
C TRP A 55 0.00 -7.85 -11.27
N VAL A 56 -0.10 -7.56 -12.56
CA VAL A 56 -0.04 -6.18 -13.08
C VAL A 56 -1.17 -5.34 -12.47
N GLN A 57 -2.40 -5.85 -12.48
CA GLN A 57 -3.54 -5.15 -11.89
C GLN A 57 -3.35 -4.93 -10.38
N PHE A 58 -2.91 -5.96 -9.67
CA PHE A 58 -2.62 -5.87 -8.23
C PHE A 58 -1.56 -4.82 -7.93
N SER A 59 -0.42 -4.83 -8.64
CA SER A 59 0.68 -3.89 -8.42
C SER A 59 0.29 -2.44 -8.72
N GLN A 60 -0.53 -2.21 -9.74
CA GLN A 60 -1.08 -0.89 -10.05
C GLN A 60 -2.01 -0.39 -8.94
N GLN A 61 -2.98 -1.21 -8.53
CA GLN A 61 -3.90 -0.88 -7.45
C GLN A 61 -3.14 -0.58 -6.15
N ARG A 62 -2.16 -1.42 -5.82
CA ARG A 62 -1.34 -1.26 -4.63
C ARG A 62 -0.48 0.00 -4.66
N SER A 63 0.00 0.39 -5.83
CA SER A 63 0.75 1.64 -6.00
C SER A 63 -0.13 2.87 -5.77
N LEU A 64 -1.38 2.85 -6.24
CA LEU A 64 -2.35 3.91 -5.99
C LEU A 64 -2.69 4.02 -4.50
N GLU A 65 -2.94 2.90 -3.84
CA GLU A 65 -3.19 2.84 -2.40
C GLU A 65 -2.02 3.39 -1.58
N LYS A 66 -0.79 2.97 -1.92
CA LYS A 66 0.44 3.46 -1.28
C LYS A 66 0.62 4.97 -1.46
N PHE A 67 0.40 5.48 -2.67
CA PHE A 67 0.46 6.91 -2.94
C PHE A 67 -0.60 7.68 -2.16
N GLY A 68 -1.84 7.20 -2.15
CA GLY A 68 -2.93 7.77 -1.36
C GLY A 68 -2.63 7.81 0.13
N ALA A 69 -2.05 6.73 0.67
CA ALA A 69 -1.65 6.66 2.08
C ALA A 69 -0.53 7.64 2.40
N THR A 70 0.46 7.78 1.52
CA THR A 70 1.58 8.73 1.67
C THR A 70 1.04 10.17 1.72
N VAL A 71 0.20 10.55 0.77
CA VAL A 71 -0.42 11.90 0.74
C VAL A 71 -1.30 12.13 1.98
N ALA A 72 -2.04 11.13 2.44
CA ALA A 72 -2.84 11.24 3.65
C ALA A 72 -1.98 11.47 4.90
N LEU A 73 -0.86 10.74 5.03
CA LEU A 73 0.09 10.92 6.12
C LEU A 73 0.73 12.31 6.12
N GLU A 74 1.14 12.81 4.96
CA GLU A 74 1.68 14.18 4.83
C GLU A 74 0.66 15.23 5.28
N ARG A 75 -0.60 15.10 4.86
CA ARG A 75 -1.68 16.00 5.26
C ARG A 75 -1.97 15.92 6.76
N LEU A 76 -1.98 14.71 7.33
CA LEU A 76 -2.17 14.51 8.76
C LEU A 76 -1.02 15.10 9.57
N ALA A 77 0.22 15.01 9.09
CA ALA A 77 1.36 15.62 9.76
C ALA A 77 1.29 17.15 9.82
N VAL A 78 0.73 17.78 8.79
CA VAL A 78 0.50 19.23 8.80
C VAL A 78 -0.65 19.62 9.73
N ALA A 79 -1.74 18.86 9.75
CA ALA A 79 -2.93 19.16 10.53
C ALA A 79 -2.82 18.79 12.02
N PHE A 80 -2.08 17.71 12.32
CA PHE A 80 -1.93 17.12 13.66
C PHE A 80 -0.47 16.67 13.88
N PRO A 81 0.46 17.60 14.14
CA PRO A 81 1.90 17.30 14.24
C PRO A 81 2.23 16.24 15.30
N ASP A 82 1.50 16.24 16.41
CA ASP A 82 1.71 15.33 17.55
C ASP A 82 1.45 13.85 17.18
N LEU A 83 0.62 13.60 16.17
CA LEU A 83 0.31 12.25 15.66
C LEU A 83 1.34 11.75 14.64
N ALA A 84 2.07 12.65 13.98
CA ALA A 84 3.06 12.30 12.97
C ALA A 84 4.41 11.88 13.56
N ASN A 85 4.74 12.31 14.78
CA ASN A 85 5.93 11.89 15.52
C ASN A 85 5.52 11.39 16.91
N PRO A 86 5.02 10.15 17.04
CA PRO A 86 4.79 9.58 18.36
C PRO A 86 6.14 9.54 19.09
N THR A 87 6.17 10.14 20.28
CA THR A 87 7.34 10.11 21.19
C THR A 87 7.60 8.71 21.71
#